data_AF-A0A7K4BAF6-F1
#
_entry.id   AF-A0A7K4BAF6-F1
#
_cell.length_a   1.000
_cell.length_b   1.000
_cell.length_c   1.000
_cell.angle_alpha   90.00
_cell.angle_beta   90.00
_cell.angle_gamma   90.00
#
_symmetry.space_group_name_H-M   'P 1'
#
loop_
_entity.id
_entity.type
_entity.pdbx_description
1 polymer ?
#
loop_
_entity_poly.entity_id
_entity_poly.type
_entity_poly.pdbx_seq_one_letter_code
_entity_poly.pdbx_strand_id
1 'polypeptide(L)'
;MTSILIDDIEDILISSGIYPNRKTLLEDSYRALFRSRPELTRKIAIELYSHHEISLARGAEICGLDIENFKELLRENGISIDI
;
A
#
# COMPACT_ATOMS: atom_id res chain seq x y z
N MET A 1 16.02 -20.36 4.48
CA MET A 1 15.77 -21.16 3.26
C MET A 1 14.81 -20.44 2.32
N THR A 2 13.73 -19.83 2.82
CA THR A 2 12.78 -19.03 2.02
C THR A 2 13.33 -17.72 1.46
N SER A 3 14.30 -17.07 2.12
CA SER A 3 14.91 -15.82 1.62
C SER A 3 15.74 -16.01 0.36
N ILE A 4 16.51 -17.11 0.29
CA ILE A 4 17.39 -17.43 -0.84
C ILE A 4 16.59 -17.52 -2.15
N LEU A 5 15.42 -18.17 -2.10
CA LEU A 5 14.54 -18.28 -3.27
C LEU A 5 13.96 -16.93 -3.71
N ILE A 6 13.71 -16.00 -2.79
CA ILE A 6 13.19 -14.67 -3.12
C ILE A 6 14.28 -13.82 -3.76
N ASP A 7 15.49 -13.87 -3.22
CA ASP A 7 16.66 -13.16 -3.76
C ASP A 7 16.96 -13.67 -5.19
N ASP A 8 16.95 -14.98 -5.41
CA ASP A 8 17.15 -15.60 -6.73
C ASP A 8 16.06 -15.16 -7.74
N ILE A 9 14.79 -15.09 -7.32
CA ILE A 9 13.68 -14.64 -8.17
C ILE A 9 13.85 -13.16 -8.56
N GLU A 10 14.18 -12.31 -7.60
CA GLU A 10 14.39 -10.90 -7.85
C GLU A 10 15.53 -10.67 -8.84
N ASP A 11 16.67 -11.35 -8.65
CA ASP A 11 17.81 -11.27 -9.54
C ASP A 11 17.44 -11.71 -10.95
N ILE A 12 16.68 -12.79 -11.11
CA ILE A 12 16.17 -13.25 -12.42
C ILE A 12 15.29 -12.16 -13.07
N LEU A 13 14.32 -11.62 -12.34
CA LEU A 13 13.37 -10.63 -12.87
C LEU A 13 14.05 -9.32 -13.32
N ILE A 14 15.11 -8.91 -12.62
CA ILE A 14 15.87 -7.71 -12.99
C ILE A 14 16.85 -8.02 -14.11
N SER A 15 17.64 -9.10 -14.00
CA SER A 15 18.67 -9.45 -14.99
C SER A 15 18.07 -9.84 -16.35
N SER A 16 16.85 -10.40 -16.38
CA SER A 16 16.12 -10.69 -17.62
C SER A 16 15.42 -9.46 -18.22
N GLY A 17 15.51 -8.28 -17.58
CA GLY A 17 14.91 -7.04 -18.07
C GLY A 17 13.39 -6.94 -17.90
N ILE A 18 12.75 -7.82 -17.10
CA ILE A 18 11.30 -7.73 -16.82
C ILE A 18 11.01 -6.51 -15.94
N TYR A 19 11.86 -6.27 -14.95
CA TYR A 19 11.85 -5.04 -14.16
C TYR A 19 13.17 -4.27 -14.33
N PRO A 20 13.13 -2.94 -14.41
CA PRO A 20 14.33 -2.13 -14.62
C PRO A 20 15.23 -2.07 -13.38
N ASN A 21 14.69 -2.29 -12.18
CA ASN A 21 15.42 -2.31 -10.91
C ASN A 21 14.53 -2.85 -9.78
N ARG A 22 15.16 -3.16 -8.64
CA ARG A 22 14.51 -3.60 -7.38
C ARG A 22 13.41 -2.65 -6.91
N LYS A 23 13.59 -1.33 -7.05
CA LYS A 23 12.59 -0.34 -6.61
C LYS A 23 11.28 -0.50 -7.39
N THR A 24 11.34 -0.59 -8.72
CA THR A 24 10.16 -0.76 -9.57
C THR A 24 9.49 -2.12 -9.34
N LEU A 25 10.26 -3.19 -9.15
CA LEU A 25 9.73 -4.50 -8.76
C LEU A 25 8.98 -4.43 -7.43
N LEU A 26 9.56 -3.76 -6.43
CA LEU A 26 8.97 -3.64 -5.10
C LEU A 26 7.69 -2.80 -5.13
N GLU A 27 7.69 -1.68 -5.85
CA GLU A 27 6.50 -0.84 -6.05
C GLU A 27 5.36 -1.64 -6.69
N ASP A 28 5.65 -2.43 -7.72
CA ASP A 28 4.64 -3.26 -8.38
C ASP A 28 4.16 -4.41 -7.50
N SER A 29 5.07 -5.02 -6.73
CA SER A 29 4.73 -6.04 -5.74
C SER A 29 3.77 -5.51 -4.67
N TYR A 30 4.00 -4.29 -4.16
CA TYR A 30 3.07 -3.64 -3.24
C TYR A 30 1.72 -3.32 -3.90
N ARG A 31 1.72 -2.85 -5.15
CA ARG A 31 0.47 -2.65 -5.90
C ARG A 31 -0.33 -3.95 -6.05
N ALA A 32 0.34 -5.04 -6.40
CA ALA A 32 -0.28 -6.36 -6.51
C ALA A 32 -0.82 -6.84 -5.15
N LEU A 33 -0.04 -6.67 -4.07
CA LEU A 33 -0.46 -6.98 -2.71
C LEU A 33 -1.73 -6.21 -2.31
N PHE A 34 -1.74 -4.89 -2.50
CA PHE A 34 -2.86 -4.03 -2.14
C PHE A 34 -4.12 -4.30 -2.96
N ARG A 35 -3.97 -4.68 -4.23
CA ARG A 35 -5.10 -5.17 -5.06
C ARG A 35 -5.65 -6.50 -4.55
N SER A 36 -4.77 -7.41 -4.13
CA SER A 36 -5.17 -8.74 -3.65
C SER A 36 -5.77 -8.74 -2.24
N ARG A 37 -5.46 -7.73 -1.43
CA ARG A 37 -5.88 -7.62 -0.02
C ARG A 37 -6.41 -6.22 0.30
N PRO A 38 -7.63 -5.87 -0.14
CA PRO A 38 -8.23 -4.56 0.14
C PRO A 38 -8.29 -4.19 1.63
N GLU A 39 -8.50 -5.18 2.52
CA GLU A 39 -8.50 -4.95 3.97
C GLU A 39 -7.14 -4.48 4.50
N LEU A 40 -6.05 -5.01 3.94
CA LEU A 40 -4.70 -4.55 4.28
C LEU A 40 -4.47 -3.11 3.79
N THR A 41 -4.95 -2.80 2.60
CA THR A 41 -4.88 -1.46 2.02
C THR A 41 -5.57 -0.43 2.90
N ARG A 42 -6.78 -0.74 3.38
CA ARG A 42 -7.52 0.11 4.33
C ARG A 42 -6.74 0.32 5.61
N LYS A 43 -6.25 -0.77 6.22
CA LYS A 43 -5.46 -0.70 7.45
C LYS A 43 -4.22 0.19 7.30
N ILE A 44 -3.49 0.07 6.19
CA ILE A 44 -2.32 0.88 5.91
C ILE A 44 -2.69 2.36 5.69
N ALA A 45 -3.77 2.63 4.95
CA ALA A 45 -4.21 4.01 4.73
C ALA A 45 -4.62 4.70 6.03
N ILE A 46 -5.31 3.99 6.92
CA ILE A 46 -5.67 4.48 8.26
C ILE A 46 -4.41 4.79 9.06
N GLU A 47 -3.46 3.85 9.10
CA GLU A 47 -2.20 4.01 9.85
C GLU A 47 -1.41 5.23 9.33
N LEU A 48 -1.19 5.31 8.01
CA LEU A 48 -0.49 6.44 7.39
C LEU A 48 -1.18 7.77 7.66
N TYR A 49 -2.51 7.82 7.64
CA TYR A 49 -3.25 9.04 7.97
C TYR A 49 -3.07 9.42 9.44
N SER A 50 -3.16 8.44 10.36
CA SER A 50 -3.00 8.66 11.80
C SER A 50 -1.61 9.17 12.20
N HIS A 51 -0.59 8.87 11.40
CA HIS A 51 0.78 9.40 11.56
C HIS A 51 1.02 10.70 10.78
N HIS A 52 -0.02 11.29 10.18
CA HIS A 52 0.07 12.48 9.32
C HIS A 52 1.01 12.34 8.11
N GLU A 53 1.30 11.12 7.67
CA GLU A 53 2.15 10.83 6.50
C GLU A 53 1.39 11.06 5.18
N ILE A 54 0.06 11.02 5.22
CA ILE A 54 -0.81 11.26 4.07
C ILE A 54 -1.98 12.16 4.44
N SER A 55 -2.49 12.89 3.44
CA SER A 55 -3.72 13.66 3.57
C SER A 55 -4.96 12.75 3.53
N LEU A 56 -6.10 13.30 3.98
CA LEU A 56 -7.40 12.63 3.89
C LEU A 56 -7.74 12.21 2.45
N ALA A 57 -7.50 13.11 1.48
CA ALA A 57 -7.73 12.83 0.07
C ALA A 57 -6.84 11.69 -0.44
N ARG A 58 -5.58 11.63 0.01
CA ARG A 58 -4.66 10.56 -0.38
C ARG A 58 -5.06 9.22 0.23
N GLY A 59 -5.55 9.20 1.47
CA GLY A 59 -6.09 7.99 2.10
C GLY A 59 -7.31 7.44 1.37
N ALA A 60 -8.23 8.32 0.96
CA ALA A 60 -9.39 7.96 0.15
C ALA A 60 -8.98 7.34 -1.20
N GLU A 61 -8.04 7.95 -1.91
CA GLU A 61 -7.49 7.45 -3.18
C GLU A 61 -6.87 6.05 -3.03
N ILE A 62 -6.05 5.84 -1.99
CA ILE A 62 -5.40 4.55 -1.71
C ILE A 62 -6.45 3.45 -1.46
N CYS A 63 -7.54 3.79 -0.76
CA CYS A 63 -8.62 2.85 -0.47
C CYS A 63 -9.59 2.63 -1.64
N GLY A 64 -9.51 3.44 -2.71
CA GLY A 64 -10.51 3.45 -3.78
C GLY A 64 -11.88 3.95 -3.29
N LEU A 65 -11.88 4.87 -2.32
CA LEU A 65 -13.07 5.48 -1.73
C LEU A 65 -13.16 6.96 -2.09
N ASP A 66 -14.34 7.55 -1.97
CA ASP A 66 -14.44 8.99 -1.83
C ASP A 66 -14.03 9.46 -0.42
N ILE A 67 -13.89 10.77 -0.27
CA ILE A 67 -13.43 11.39 0.97
C ILE A 67 -14.39 11.11 2.14
N GLU A 68 -15.70 11.08 1.93
CA GLU A 68 -16.65 10.91 3.04
C GLU A 68 -16.67 9.46 3.53
N ASN A 69 -16.65 8.50 2.61
CA ASN A 69 -16.48 7.08 2.93
C ASN A 69 -15.15 6.80 3.65
N PHE A 70 -14.08 7.52 3.29
CA PHE A 70 -12.82 7.39 4.01
C PHE A 70 -12.88 8.00 5.42
N LYS A 71 -13.60 9.12 5.62
CA LYS A 71 -13.84 9.66 6.97
C LYS A 71 -14.66 8.68 7.83
N GLU A 72 -15.67 8.04 7.27
CA GLU A 72 -16.44 7.01 7.98
C GLU A 72 -15.53 5.86 8.41
N LEU A 73 -14.69 5.35 7.49
CA LEU A 73 -13.69 4.33 7.78
C LEU A 73 -12.76 4.74 8.94
N LEU A 74 -12.28 6.00 8.97
CA LEU A 74 -11.45 6.51 10.06
C LEU A 74 -12.21 6.53 11.40
N ARG A 75 -13.46 7.01 11.41
CA ARG A 75 -14.31 7.05 12.61
C ARG A 75 -14.61 5.66 13.16
N GLU A 76 -14.92 4.70 12.29
CA GLU A 76 -15.12 3.29 12.66
C GLU A 76 -13.88 2.67 13.32
N ASN A 77 -12.69 3.17 12.98
CA ASN A 77 -11.42 2.75 13.54
C ASN A 77 -10.92 3.65 14.68
N GLY A 78 -11.77 4.55 15.20
CA GLY A 78 -11.45 5.41 16.34
C GLY A 78 -10.40 6.49 16.07
N ILE A 79 -10.15 6.82 14.80
CA ILE A 79 -9.21 7.86 14.40
C ILE A 79 -9.91 9.20 14.31
N SER A 80 -9.37 10.20 15.02
CA SER A 80 -9.83 11.59 14.93
C SER A 80 -9.50 12.16 13.56
N ILE A 81 -10.44 12.92 13.00
CA ILE A 81 -10.22 13.65 11.76
C ILE A 81 -9.89 15.08 12.16
N ASP A 82 -8.66 15.50 11.92
CA ASP A 82 -8.28 16.90 12.08
C ASP A 82 -8.90 17.69 10.92
N ILE A 83 -9.75 18.66 11.28
CA ILE A 83 -10.50 19.53 10.36
C ILE A 83 -9.77 20.85 10.19
#